data_AF-A0A653DVN1-F1
#
_entry.id   AF-A0A653DVN1-F1
#
_cell.length_a   1.000
_cell.length_b   1.000
_cell.length_c   1.000
_cell.angle_alpha   90.00
_cell.angle_beta   90.00
_cell.angle_gamma   90.00
#
_symmetry.space_group_name_H-M   'P 1'
#
loop_
_entity.id
_entity.type
_entity.pdbx_description
1 polymer ?
#
loop_
_entity_poly.entity_id
_entity_poly.type
_entity_poly.pdbx_seq_one_letter_code
_entity_poly.pdbx_strand_id
1 'polypeptide(L)' 'MKLFYFLFVVIMAVLGIQTVSGADCIANGGTCQADGSAGNCCSGNCYQQEGWANGNCR' A
#
# COMPACT_ATOMS: atom_id res chain seq x y z
N MET A 1 -27.00 -19.05 -19.66
CA MET A 1 -26.90 -17.68 -19.10
C MET A 1 -26.26 -17.67 -17.72
N LYS A 2 -26.73 -18.47 -16.75
CA LYS A 2 -26.13 -18.56 -15.39
C LYS A 2 -24.66 -19.02 -15.36
N LEU A 3 -24.27 -19.96 -16.23
CA LEU A 3 -22.88 -20.45 -16.29
C LEU A 3 -21.90 -19.36 -16.75
N PHE A 4 -22.29 -18.56 -17.75
CA PHE A 4 -21.48 -17.43 -18.23
C PHE A 4 -21.35 -16.33 -17.17
N TYR A 5 -22.43 -16.04 -16.45
CA TYR A 5 -22.40 -15.11 -15.33
C TYR A 5 -21.46 -15.57 -14.20
N PHE A 6 -21.51 -16.86 -13.86
CA PHE A 6 -20.63 -17.44 -12.85
C PHE A 6 -19.16 -17.35 -13.25
N LEU A 7 -18.84 -17.68 -14.50
CA LEU A 7 -17.49 -17.51 -15.07
C LEU A 7 -17.03 -16.05 -15.01
N PHE A 8 -17.90 -15.11 -15.35
CA PHE A 8 -17.58 -13.69 -15.34
C PHE A 8 -17.26 -13.16 -13.94
N VAL A 9 -18.03 -13.58 -12.93
CA VAL A 9 -17.81 -13.20 -11.52
C VAL A 9 -16.49 -13.77 -10.99
N VAL A 10 -16.18 -15.04 -11.31
CA VAL A 10 -14.93 -15.68 -10.89
C VAL A 10 -13.72 -15.00 -11.53
N ILE A 11 -13.79 -14.67 -12.82
CA ILE A 11 -12.71 -13.95 -13.53
C ILE A 11 -12.47 -12.57 -12.90
N MET A 12 -13.52 -11.80 -12.62
CA MET A 12 -13.39 -10.49 -11.98
C MET A 12 -12.84 -10.58 -10.55
N ALA A 13 -13.17 -11.64 -9.80
CA ALA A 13 -12.61 -11.87 -8.47
C ALA A 13 -11.10 -12.18 -8.49
N VAL A 14 -10.61 -12.89 -9.51
CA VAL A 14 -9.17 -13.19 -9.67
C VAL A 14 -8.40 -11.96 -10.15
N LEU A 15 -8.99 -11.14 -11.04
CA LEU A 15 -8.34 -9.92 -11.55
C LEU A 15 -8.35 -8.73 -10.58
N GLY A 16 -9.22 -8.76 -9.56
CA GLY A 16 -9.27 -7.77 -8.49
C GLY A 16 -8.19 -7.93 -7.42
N ILE A 17 -7.43 -9.04 -7.43
CA ILE A 17 -6.24 -9.24 -6.59
C ILE A 17 -5.06 -8.57 -7.30
N GLN A 18 -5.19 -7.28 -7.54
CA GLN A 18 -4.06 -6.43 -7.83
C GLN A 18 -3.42 -6.20 -6.48
N THR A 19 -2.35 -6.96 -6.22
CA THR A 19 -1.37 -6.61 -5.19
C THR A 19 -1.14 -5.12 -5.34
N VAL A 20 -1.55 -4.35 -4.33
CA VAL A 20 -1.14 -2.95 -4.19
C VAL A 20 0.34 -2.93 -4.52
N SER A 21 0.66 -2.39 -5.69
CA SER A 21 2.01 -2.17 -6.12
C SER A 21 2.56 -1.23 -5.06
N GLY A 22 3.23 -1.82 -4.06
CA GLY A 22 4.10 -1.08 -3.17
C GLY A 22 5.11 -0.46 -4.11
N ALA A 23 4.87 0.78 -4.51
CA ALA A 23 5.93 1.71 -4.85
C ALA A 23 7.03 1.42 -3.85
N ASP A 24 8.24 1.09 -4.34
CA ASP A 24 9.41 0.71 -3.56
C ASP A 24 9.27 1.16 -2.11
N CYS A 25 8.87 0.23 -1.24
CA CYS A 25 8.52 0.60 0.11
C CYS A 25 9.75 1.23 0.75
N ILE A 26 9.55 2.24 1.57
CA ILE A 26 10.66 3.00 2.11
C ILE A 26 11.36 2.10 3.13
N ALA A 27 12.63 1.81 2.90
CA ALA A 27 13.44 1.00 3.80
C ALA A 27 13.55 1.66 5.19
N ASN A 28 13.80 0.86 6.22
CA ASN A 28 14.00 1.38 7.58
C ASN A 28 15.14 2.41 7.60
N GLY A 29 14.88 3.55 8.25
CA GLY A 29 15.74 4.72 8.26
C GLY A 29 15.46 5.72 7.13
N GLY A 30 14.68 5.35 6.11
CA GLY A 30 14.26 6.26 5.05
C GLY A 30 13.23 7.28 5.52
N THR A 31 13.18 8.42 4.84
CA THR A 31 12.26 9.53 5.15
C THR A 31 10.83 9.13 4.83
N CYS A 32 9.90 9.38 5.74
CA CYS A 32 8.47 9.13 5.55
C CYS A 32 7.63 10.28 6.07
N GLN A 33 6.34 10.30 5.72
CA GLN A 33 5.36 11.23 6.29
C GLN A 33 4.14 10.44 6.76
N ALA A 34 3.63 10.79 7.94
CA ALA A 34 2.53 10.12 8.61
C ALA A 34 1.19 10.27 7.87
N ASP A 35 1.07 11.29 7.02
CA ASP A 35 -0.06 11.48 6.11
C ASP A 35 0.01 10.56 4.86
N GLY A 36 1.12 9.82 4.69
CA GLY A 36 1.36 8.94 3.54
C GLY A 36 1.81 9.65 2.26
N SER A 37 2.01 10.98 2.30
CA SER A 37 2.39 11.78 1.13
C SER A 37 3.75 11.39 0.54
N ALA A 38 4.66 10.89 1.38
CA ALA A 38 5.99 10.43 0.97
C ALA A 38 6.06 8.93 0.61
N GLY A 39 4.94 8.20 0.67
CA GLY A 39 4.89 6.74 0.51
C GLY A 39 4.90 5.97 1.83
N ASN A 40 4.86 4.64 1.73
CA ASN A 40 4.77 3.75 2.88
C ASN A 40 6.10 3.06 3.21
N CYS A 41 6.39 3.00 4.50
CA CYS A 41 7.50 2.21 5.03
C CYS A 41 7.26 0.71 4.79
N CYS A 42 8.32 -0.04 4.46
CA CYS A 42 8.22 -1.50 4.30
C CYS A 42 7.76 -2.19 5.59
N SER A 43 8.11 -1.63 6.74
CA SER A 43 7.69 -2.08 8.06
C SER A 43 6.26 -1.68 8.43
N GLY A 44 5.63 -0.80 7.65
CA GLY A 44 4.34 -0.19 7.96
C GLY A 44 4.41 0.87 9.07
N ASN A 45 5.60 1.19 9.61
CA ASN A 45 5.76 2.16 10.68
C ASN A 45 6.54 3.39 10.21
N CYS A 46 5.85 4.53 10.12
CA CYS A 46 6.47 5.84 9.97
C CYS A 46 6.54 6.54 11.33
N TYR A 47 7.75 6.73 11.85
CA TYR A 47 7.99 7.46 13.09
C TYR A 47 8.14 8.95 12.80
N GLN A 48 7.05 9.70 12.94
CA GLN A 48 7.01 11.15 12.85
C GLN A 48 6.46 11.75 14.16
N GLN A 49 7.18 12.69 14.76
CA GLN A 49 6.71 13.41 15.95
C GLN A 49 5.90 14.65 15.55
N GLU A 50 4.97 15.08 16.41
CA GLU A 50 4.20 16.31 16.17
C GLU A 50 5.12 17.53 16.02
N GLY A 51 4.89 18.29 14.95
CA GLY A 51 5.71 19.45 14.60
C GLY A 51 6.93 19.15 13.72
N TRP A 52 7.24 17.89 13.41
CA TRP A 52 8.30 17.55 12.47
C TRP A 52 7.80 17.58 11.03
N ALA A 53 8.57 18.17 10.11
CA ALA A 53 8.22 18.19 8.70
C ALA A 53 8.21 16.78 8.07
N ASN A 54 9.14 15.91 8.50
CA ASN A 54 9.27 14.53 8.03
C ASN A 54 9.58 13.59 9.21
N GLY A 55 9.17 12.33 9.08
CA GLY A 55 9.53 11.21 9.95
C GLY A 55 10.52 10.24 9.31
N ASN A 56 10.77 9.12 10.00
CA ASN A 56 11.62 8.04 9.50
C ASN A 56 10.94 6.66 9.61
N CYS A 57 11.20 5.77 8.67
CA CYS A 57 10.70 4.39 8.71
C CYS A 57 11.43 3.54 9.75
N ARG A 58 10.71 2.67 10.47
CA ARG A 58 11.27 1.80 11.53
C ARG A 58 10.73 0.39 11.49
#